data_AF-A0AAE5TT39-F1
#
_entry.id   AF-A0AAE5TT39-F1
#
_cell.length_a   1.000
_cell.length_b   1.000
_cell.length_c   1.000
_cell.angle_alpha   90.00
_cell.angle_beta   90.00
_cell.angle_gamma   90.00
#
_symmetry.space_group_name_H-M   'P 1'
#
loop_
_entity.id
_entity.type
_entity.pdbx_description
1 polymer ?
#
loop_
_entity_poly.entity_id
_entity_poly.type
_entity_poly.pdbx_seq_one_letter_code
_entity_poly.pdbx_strand_id
1 'polypeptide(L)'
;MADDREESLEKRRAQLGAELATKRAEAGVEHASEAQAEVSRKGYAQAMKLSSEFIAAIIVGAVLGYVLDRFVGTAPWGMIVLLLLGFCAGVLNVLRSAGVVAHPLDDDKK
;
A
#
# COMPACT_ATOMS: atom_id res chain seq x y z
N MET A 1 4.84 -48.51 -41.01
CA MET A 1 4.86 -47.22 -41.74
C MET A 1 3.83 -46.19 -41.25
N ALA A 2 2.56 -46.55 -41.01
CA ALA A 2 1.63 -45.63 -40.35
C ALA A 2 1.91 -45.51 -38.83
N ASP A 3 2.10 -46.67 -38.20
CA ASP A 3 2.42 -46.84 -36.78
C ASP A 3 3.65 -46.02 -36.31
N ASP A 4 4.78 -46.10 -37.03
CA ASP A 4 6.00 -45.31 -36.72
C ASP A 4 5.78 -43.78 -36.73
N ARG A 5 4.85 -43.30 -37.57
CA ARG A 5 4.55 -41.86 -37.66
C ARG A 5 3.72 -41.40 -36.48
N GLU A 6 2.81 -42.23 -36.00
CA GLU A 6 1.97 -41.92 -34.85
C GLU A 6 2.82 -41.85 -33.58
N GLU A 7 3.72 -42.82 -33.38
CA GLU A 7 4.66 -42.83 -32.25
C GLU A 7 5.58 -41.58 -32.23
N SER A 8 6.04 -41.14 -33.40
CA SER A 8 6.84 -39.91 -33.57
C SER A 8 6.07 -38.65 -33.20
N LEU A 9 4.78 -38.58 -33.55
CA LEU A 9 3.92 -37.43 -33.24
C LEU A 9 3.53 -37.40 -31.76
N GLU A 10 3.31 -38.56 -31.15
CA GLU A 10 3.06 -38.69 -29.72
C GLU A 10 4.27 -38.24 -28.90
N LYS A 11 5.49 -38.65 -29.27
CA LYS A 11 6.73 -38.17 -28.65
C LYS A 11 6.87 -36.64 -28.73
N ARG A 12 6.59 -36.05 -29.90
CA ARG A 12 6.62 -34.59 -30.08
C ARG A 12 5.56 -33.88 -29.25
N ARG A 13 4.34 -34.41 -29.17
CA ARG A 13 3.28 -33.85 -28.32
C ARG A 13 3.66 -33.91 -26.84
N ALA A 14 4.21 -35.04 -26.39
CA ALA A 14 4.69 -35.19 -25.03
C ALA A 14 5.82 -34.19 -24.71
N GLN A 15 6.76 -34.02 -25.64
CA GLN A 15 7.88 -33.08 -25.49
C GLN A 15 7.42 -31.62 -25.46
N LEU A 16 6.51 -31.22 -26.36
CA LEU A 16 5.93 -29.88 -26.36
C LEU A 16 5.06 -29.62 -25.12
N GLY A 17 4.34 -30.65 -24.64
CA GLY A 17 3.57 -30.55 -23.40
C GLY A 17 4.47 -30.32 -22.18
N ALA A 18 5.60 -31.03 -22.11
CA ALA A 18 6.60 -30.83 -21.07
C ALA A 18 7.23 -29.43 -21.14
N GLU A 19 7.57 -28.95 -22.35
CA GLU A 19 8.15 -27.61 -22.55
C GLU A 19 7.16 -26.47 -22.24
N LEU A 20 5.88 -26.66 -22.55
CA LEU A 20 4.83 -25.69 -22.16
C LEU A 20 4.59 -25.70 -20.65
N ALA A 21 4.72 -26.84 -19.99
CA ALA A 21 4.58 -26.94 -18.54
C ALA A 21 5.72 -26.19 -17.82
N THR A 22 6.97 -26.34 -18.28
CA THR A 22 8.10 -25.57 -17.76
C THR A 22 7.95 -24.08 -18.05
N LYS A 23 7.62 -23.67 -19.28
CA LYS A 23 7.40 -22.25 -19.60
C LYS A 23 6.26 -21.61 -18.81
N ARG A 24 5.18 -22.34 -18.54
CA ARG A 24 4.07 -21.84 -17.70
C ARG A 24 4.47 -21.75 -16.23
N ALA A 25 5.30 -22.67 -15.73
CA ALA A 25 5.84 -22.58 -14.38
C ALA A 25 6.76 -21.36 -14.25
N GLU A 26 7.64 -21.12 -15.22
CA GLU A 26 8.52 -19.94 -15.28
C GLU A 26 7.72 -18.64 -15.39
N ALA A 27 6.75 -18.57 -16.31
CA ALA A 27 5.88 -17.41 -16.46
C ALA A 27 5.03 -17.16 -15.20
N GLY A 28 4.58 -18.22 -14.53
CA GLY A 28 3.86 -18.10 -13.26
C GLY A 28 4.71 -17.50 -12.14
N VAL A 29 6.01 -17.84 -12.08
CA VAL A 29 6.96 -17.28 -11.11
C VAL A 29 7.28 -15.82 -11.43
N GLU A 30 7.53 -15.49 -12.70
CA GLU A 30 7.75 -14.11 -13.16
C GLU A 30 6.54 -13.22 -12.85
N HIS A 31 5.33 -13.64 -13.25
CA HIS A 31 4.10 -12.89 -12.96
C HIS A 31 3.81 -12.75 -11.46
N ALA A 32 4.11 -13.78 -10.65
CA ALA A 32 3.99 -13.67 -9.20
C ALA A 32 5.00 -12.67 -8.61
N SER A 33 6.23 -12.64 -9.14
CA SER A 33 7.27 -11.69 -8.71
C SER A 33 6.93 -10.24 -9.09
N GLU A 34 6.40 -10.02 -10.30
CA GLU A 34 5.95 -8.70 -10.77
C GLU A 34 4.75 -8.21 -9.96
N ALA A 35 3.76 -9.07 -9.73
CA ALA A 35 2.61 -8.74 -8.88
C ALA A 35 3.05 -8.38 -7.45
N GLN A 36 4.00 -9.13 -6.88
CA GLN A 36 4.54 -8.84 -5.54
C GLN A 36 5.34 -7.52 -5.51
N ALA A 37 6.08 -7.21 -6.57
CA ALA A 37 6.81 -5.95 -6.72
C ALA A 37 5.85 -4.76 -6.87
N GLU A 38 4.76 -4.91 -7.61
CA GLU A 38 3.71 -3.89 -7.71
C GLU A 38 3.02 -3.64 -6.37
N VAL A 39 2.63 -4.70 -5.66
CA VAL A 39 2.01 -4.60 -4.32
C VAL A 39 2.95 -3.90 -3.35
N SER A 40 4.24 -4.26 -3.36
CA SER A 40 5.25 -3.62 -2.50
C SER A 40 5.44 -2.13 -2.85
N ARG A 41 5.48 -1.79 -4.14
CA ARG A 41 5.59 -0.40 -4.61
C ARG A 41 4.38 0.44 -4.21
N LYS A 42 3.16 -0.11 -4.36
CA LYS A 42 1.91 0.54 -3.93
C LYS A 42 1.89 0.75 -2.41
N GLY A 43 2.27 -0.26 -1.63
CA GLY A 43 2.39 -0.16 -0.17
C GLY A 43 3.39 0.90 0.28
N TYR A 44 4.56 0.96 -0.36
CA TYR A 44 5.57 1.98 -0.06
C TYR A 44 5.09 3.39 -0.40
N ALA A 45 4.50 3.59 -1.57
CA ALA A 45 3.97 4.89 -1.98
C ALA A 45 2.86 5.38 -1.02
N GLN A 46 2.01 4.47 -0.55
CA GLN A 46 0.97 4.79 0.43
C GLN A 46 1.56 5.12 1.80
N ALA A 47 2.55 4.35 2.26
CA ALA A 47 3.26 4.63 3.52
C ALA A 47 3.97 6.00 3.49
N MET A 48 4.60 6.36 2.37
CA MET A 48 5.25 7.66 2.18
C MET A 48 4.26 8.83 2.17
N LYS A 49 3.11 8.66 1.52
CA LYS A 49 2.04 9.68 1.57
C LYS A 49 1.56 9.88 3.00
N LEU A 50 1.27 8.79 3.70
CA LEU A 50 0.74 8.85 5.06
C LEU A 50 1.73 9.47 6.05
N SER A 51 3.02 9.13 5.94
CA SER A 51 4.07 9.74 6.76
C SER A 51 4.22 11.23 6.46
N SER A 52 4.14 11.65 5.20
CA SER A 52 4.23 13.06 4.82
C SER A 52 3.06 13.90 5.35
N GLU A 53 1.83 13.37 5.28
CA GLU A 53 0.65 14.04 5.83
C GLU A 53 0.74 14.18 7.36
N PHE A 54 1.22 13.14 8.04
CA PHE A 54 1.41 13.16 9.49
C PHE A 54 2.46 14.19 9.92
N ILE A 55 3.62 14.22 9.26
CA ILE A 55 4.68 15.18 9.54
C ILE A 55 4.21 16.61 9.25
N ALA A 56 3.49 16.83 8.16
CA ALA A 56 2.95 18.14 7.82
C ALA A 56 1.99 18.65 8.91
N ALA A 57 1.10 17.80 9.42
CA ALA A 57 0.19 18.18 10.51
C ALA A 57 0.94 18.58 11.79
N ILE A 58 2.01 17.86 12.15
CA ILE A 58 2.86 18.20 13.30
C ILE A 58 3.55 19.54 13.12
N ILE A 59 4.16 19.78 11.95
CA ILE A 59 4.86 21.04 11.66
C ILE A 59 3.87 22.21 11.73
N VAL A 60 2.69 22.07 11.11
CA VAL A 60 1.66 23.11 11.15
C VAL A 60 1.20 23.38 12.59
N GLY A 61 0.95 22.34 13.38
CA GLY A 61 0.57 22.47 14.79
C GLY A 61 1.65 23.14 15.64
N ALA A 62 2.92 22.81 15.41
CA ALA A 62 4.05 23.42 16.10
C ALA A 62 4.22 24.91 15.72
N VAL A 63 4.11 25.25 14.43
CA VAL A 63 4.20 26.64 13.96
C VAL A 63 3.06 27.48 14.51
N LEU A 64 1.81 27.01 14.43
CA LEU A 64 0.66 27.71 15.02
C LEU A 64 0.80 27.86 16.54
N GLY A 65 1.23 26.79 17.24
CA GLY A 65 1.44 26.81 18.68
C GLY A 65 2.50 27.83 19.11
N TYR A 66 3.60 27.89 18.38
CA TYR A 66 4.67 28.85 18.64
C TYR A 66 4.21 30.30 18.43
N VAL A 67 3.50 30.59 17.33
CA VAL A 67 2.96 31.93 17.06
C VAL A 67 1.98 32.33 18.17
N LEU A 68 1.07 31.44 18.54
CA LEU A 68 0.06 31.72 19.57
C LEU A 68 0.72 31.98 20.94
N ASP A 69 1.71 31.18 21.33
CA ASP A 69 2.48 31.41 22.56
C ASP A 69 3.22 32.75 22.55
N ARG A 70 3.69 33.21 21.39
CA ARG A 70 4.38 34.50 21.25
C ARG A 70 3.43 35.69 21.39
N PHE A 71 2.19 35.55 20.93
CA PHE A 71 1.15 36.59 21.03
C PHE A 71 0.53 36.68 22.42
N VAL A 72 0.23 35.53 23.05
CA VAL A 72 -0.45 35.48 24.35
C VAL A 72 0.56 35.53 25.51
N GLY A 73 1.85 35.29 25.27
CA GLY A 73 2.89 35.29 26.29
C GLY A 73 2.83 34.06 27.22
N THR A 74 2.03 33.05 26.88
CA THR A 74 1.79 31.83 27.66
C THR A 74 2.80 30.72 27.40
N ALA A 75 3.92 31.01 26.74
CA ALA A 75 4.91 30.00 26.39
C ALA A 75 5.35 29.18 27.62
N PRO A 76 5.27 27.83 27.58
CA PRO A 76 5.04 26.95 26.42
C PRO A 76 3.65 26.29 26.36
N TRP A 77 2.64 26.82 27.08
CA TRP A 77 1.35 26.13 27.26
C TRP A 77 0.54 26.00 25.96
N GLY A 78 0.56 27.01 25.09
CA GLY A 78 -0.11 26.97 23.79
C GLY A 78 0.55 25.98 22.83
N MET A 79 1.88 25.90 22.82
CA MET A 79 2.61 24.84 22.11
C MET A 79 2.21 23.45 22.62
N ILE A 80 2.16 23.22 23.93
CA ILE A 80 1.83 21.90 24.49
C ILE A 80 0.42 21.46 24.07
N VAL A 81 -0.58 22.34 24.21
CA VAL A 81 -1.97 22.03 23.86
C VAL A 81 -2.14 21.81 22.36
N LEU A 82 -1.58 22.69 21.52
CA LEU A 82 -1.72 22.57 20.06
C LEU A 82 -0.91 21.41 19.48
N LEU A 83 0.21 21.04 20.08
CA LEU A 83 1.00 19.89 19.68
C LEU A 83 0.31 18.59 20.07
N LEU A 84 -0.31 18.51 21.26
CA LEU A 84 -1.15 17.37 21.64
C LEU A 84 -2.39 17.25 20.74
N LEU A 85 -3.04 18.37 20.42
CA LEU A 85 -4.20 18.38 19.52
C LEU A 85 -3.81 17.97 18.09
N GLY A 86 -2.70 18.51 17.57
CA GLY A 86 -2.15 18.16 16.26
C GLY A 86 -1.70 16.70 16.17
N PHE A 87 -1.10 16.18 17.24
CA PHE A 87 -0.75 14.76 17.36
C PHE A 87 -2.00 13.88 17.36
N CYS A 88 -3.03 14.24 18.13
CA CYS A 88 -4.30 13.50 18.15
C CYS A 88 -4.97 13.51 16.76
N ALA A 89 -5.02 14.66 16.09
CA ALA A 89 -5.54 14.78 14.72
C ALA A 89 -4.73 13.95 13.71
N GLY A 90 -3.40 13.94 13.82
CA GLY A 90 -2.51 13.13 12.99
C GLY A 90 -2.74 11.63 13.19
N VAL A 91 -2.85 11.17 14.44
CA VAL A 91 -3.17 9.77 14.77
C VAL A 91 -4.56 9.40 14.22
N LEU A 92 -5.56 10.26 14.37
CA LEU A 92 -6.89 10.03 13.80
C LEU A 92 -6.87 9.95 12.26
N ASN A 93 -6.06 10.76 11.58
CA ASN A 93 -5.91 10.68 10.12
C ASN A 93 -5.29 9.33 9.69
N VAL A 94 -4.26 8.88 10.42
CA VAL A 94 -3.60 7.58 10.21
C VAL A 94 -4.57 6.42 10.43
N LEU A 95 -5.30 6.43 11.55
CA LEU A 95 -6.28 5.39 11.87
C LEU A 95 -7.45 5.35 10.87
N ARG A 96 -7.88 6.51 10.36
CA ARG A 96 -8.88 6.60 9.29
C ARG A 96 -8.35 6.03 7.98
N SER A 97 -7.12 6.36 7.60
CA SER A 97 -6.49 5.83 6.38
C SER A 97 -6.17 4.34 6.48
N ALA A 98 -5.98 3.81 7.70
CA ALA A 98 -5.79 2.39 7.96
C ALA A 98 -7.11 1.59 8.04
N GLY A 99 -8.28 2.25 7.90
CA GLY A 99 -9.58 1.58 7.86
C GLY A 99 -10.16 1.18 9.22
N VAL A 100 -9.61 1.67 10.34
CA VAL A 100 -10.09 1.36 11.70
C VAL A 100 -11.33 2.21 12.06
N VAL A 101 -11.57 3.30 11.33
CA VAL A 101 -12.79 4.11 11.43
C VAL A 101 -13.69 3.75 10.26
N ALA A 102 -14.78 3.03 10.55
CA ALA A 102 -15.75 2.56 9.55
C ALA A 102 -16.32 3.72 8.72
N HIS A 103 -16.40 3.52 7.40
CA HIS A 103 -17.25 4.33 6.53
C HIS A 103 -18.71 3.93 6.83
N PRO A 104 -19.54 4.79 7.42
CA PRO A 104 -20.95 4.49 7.57
C PRO A 104 -21.62 4.73 6.21
N LEU A 105 -22.39 3.73 5.75
CA LEU A 105 -23.35 3.77 4.62
C LEU A 105 -22.83 3.36 3.22
N ASP A 106 -22.38 2.11 3.08
CA ASP A 106 -22.58 1.36 1.83
C ASP A 106 -23.47 0.15 2.14
N ASP A 107 -24.71 0.44 2.56
CA ASP A 107 -25.77 -0.53 2.74
C ASP A 107 -26.94 -0.09 1.87
N ASP A 108 -26.75 -0.09 0.54
CA ASP A 108 -27.84 -0.25 -0.42
C ASP A 108 -27.28 -0.38 -1.85
N LYS A 109 -27.21 -1.62 -2.35
CA LYS A 109 -28.00 -2.06 -3.51
C LYS A 109 -27.66 -3.51 -3.88
N LYS A 110 -28.66 -4.36 -3.68
CA LYS A 110 -28.84 -5.67 -4.31
C LYS A 110 -28.93 -5.57 -5.82
#